data_AF-A0A432WHG1-F1
#
_entry.id   AF-A0A432WHG1-F1
#
_cell.length_a   1.000
_cell.length_b   1.000
_cell.length_c   1.000
_cell.angle_alpha   90.00
_cell.angle_beta   90.00
_cell.angle_gamma   90.00
#
_symmetry.space_group_name_H-M   'P 1'
#
loop_
_entity.id
_entity.type
_entity.pdbx_description
1 polymer ?
#
loop_
_entity_poly.entity_id
_entity_poly.type
_entity_poly.pdbx_seq_one_letter_code
_entity_poly.pdbx_strand_id
1 'polypeptide(L)'
;MRYLSSIGIALVAVFVSACGTPESASDEITLTEWLDQQYARQLEFSPVQLSRSGNHSRHGEIDEVSDAAFVEQLEWKGSSVEQMQRIFDYDQLSDDEKLSYDLWAYQYEQMQRGAEFRQLEYVFEQMIGPQSTLPQVLIGSHEVRSMQDMGDYNKRIRAIAGRINELVEIAQQRAEQGLRPPRFAYNEVIRQAEGVITGVPFEEGSDSPIWQDAQTKVANLLETNSVNERGADLLLEDTQAALTEALYPAYQNLISWLQDDLPNTLENPEGISRHQGGDAYYEYLLWFYTTTELNADQIHQIGLDEVARLTAELEDVRERVGFEGDLDAFFQFFREDEQFFYPNTDEGREAYLQQARDYLATMNEQMSKFFGLLPEIELEVRRVEAYREQAGAPQHYMRGSPHNGRPGIFYAHLIDMQAMARNELEAIAYHEGFPGHHQQISVAQQASDIANFRTQARFTVYTEGWALYAEWLAKEMGAYQDPYSEFGQLVTELWRAVRLVVDTGLHSKGWTRQQAIDYFATTTPVSAGAIQTEIERYMTLPGQATSFKIGMIKIQQLRREAEAALGDNFDIRGFHDAVLGGGAMPLPMLERKVQQWIDSELAE
;
A
#
# COMPACT_ATOMS: atom_id res chain seq x y z
N MET A 1 58.94 51.54 55.18
CA MET A 1 57.62 50.91 55.00
C MET A 1 57.09 51.38 53.66
N ARG A 2 57.16 50.53 52.62
CA ARG A 2 56.08 49.63 52.11
C ARG A 2 55.09 50.44 51.24
N TYR A 3 54.85 50.23 49.95
CA TYR A 3 55.24 49.26 48.89
C TYR A 3 55.01 50.02 47.53
N LEU A 4 55.97 50.05 46.59
CA LEU A 4 56.01 49.30 45.30
C LEU A 4 54.71 49.43 44.46
N SER A 5 54.68 49.82 43.18
CA SER A 5 55.71 50.11 42.15
C SER A 5 55.08 50.94 41.02
N SER A 6 55.96 51.59 40.28
CA SER A 6 55.79 52.77 39.41
C SER A 6 55.17 52.54 38.02
N ILE A 7 54.52 53.62 37.59
CA ILE A 7 54.02 53.96 36.23
C ILE A 7 55.20 54.14 35.25
N GLY A 8 54.99 53.79 33.97
CA GLY A 8 55.87 54.20 32.86
C GLY A 8 55.26 53.88 31.48
N ILE A 9 54.88 54.93 30.75
CA ILE A 9 54.31 54.96 29.39
C ILE A 9 55.41 54.74 28.33
N ALA A 10 55.12 54.01 27.24
CA ALA A 10 55.70 54.31 25.90
C ALA A 10 54.91 53.66 24.74
N LEU A 11 54.89 54.38 23.63
CA LEU A 11 54.06 54.26 22.42
C LEU A 11 54.57 53.22 21.37
N VAL A 12 53.59 52.71 20.61
CA VAL A 12 53.59 52.41 19.14
C VAL A 12 54.36 51.19 18.61
N ALA A 13 53.61 50.26 18.01
CA ALA A 13 53.82 49.80 16.63
C ALA A 13 52.55 49.09 16.11
N VAL A 14 51.93 49.66 15.07
CA VAL A 14 50.89 49.02 14.27
C VAL A 14 51.56 47.96 13.40
N PHE A 15 51.20 46.69 13.60
CA PHE A 15 51.44 45.64 12.63
C PHE A 15 50.09 45.12 12.13
N VAL A 16 49.84 45.36 10.84
CA VAL A 16 48.77 44.77 10.06
C VAL A 16 49.07 43.27 9.95
N SER A 17 48.32 42.44 10.69
CA SER A 17 48.21 41.01 10.40
C SER A 17 46.87 40.77 9.72
N ALA A 18 46.96 40.11 8.56
CA ALA A 18 45.84 39.69 7.75
C ALA A 18 44.83 38.93 8.61
N CYS A 19 43.62 39.50 8.76
CA CYS A 19 42.45 38.69 9.06
C CYS A 19 42.26 37.75 7.88
N GLY A 20 42.56 36.47 8.08
CA GLY A 20 41.91 35.42 7.30
C GLY A 20 40.41 35.67 7.43
N THR A 21 39.74 35.82 6.30
CA THR A 21 38.29 35.68 6.24
C THR A 21 37.95 34.35 6.91
N PRO A 22 37.09 34.32 7.94
CA PRO A 22 36.52 33.06 8.37
C PRO A 22 35.81 32.50 7.14
N GLU A 23 36.21 31.29 6.74
CA GLU A 23 35.45 30.45 5.84
C GLU A 23 34.08 30.30 6.48
N SER A 24 33.10 31.09 6.00
CA SER A 24 31.72 30.95 6.45
C SER A 24 31.28 29.59 5.97
N ALA A 25 31.22 28.60 6.87
CA ALA A 25 30.24 27.54 6.73
C ALA A 25 28.90 28.26 6.51
N SER A 26 28.37 28.21 5.29
CA SER A 26 27.07 28.79 5.00
C SER A 26 26.06 28.07 5.88
N ASP A 27 25.38 28.81 6.75
CA ASP A 27 24.20 28.38 7.51
C ASP A 27 22.99 28.15 6.56
N GLU A 28 23.21 27.60 5.36
CA GLU A 28 22.17 27.32 4.37
C GLU A 28 21.63 25.90 4.59
N ILE A 29 20.32 25.80 4.81
CA ILE A 29 19.59 24.55 4.95
C ILE A 29 19.73 23.72 3.67
N THR A 30 20.04 22.43 3.79
CA THR A 30 20.07 21.51 2.65
C THR A 30 18.65 21.23 2.13
N LEU A 31 18.50 20.75 0.88
CA LEU A 31 17.18 20.39 0.35
C LEU A 31 16.52 19.30 1.20
N THR A 32 17.28 18.28 1.61
CA THR A 32 16.79 17.18 2.45
C THR A 32 16.27 17.69 3.79
N GLU A 33 17.04 18.52 4.50
CA GLU A 33 16.59 19.11 5.78
C GLU A 33 15.33 19.97 5.62
N TRP A 34 15.22 20.72 4.51
CA TRP A 34 14.03 21.53 4.22
C TRP A 34 12.82 20.66 3.90
N LEU A 35 12.98 19.61 3.08
CA LEU A 35 11.91 18.66 2.73
C LEU A 35 11.43 17.89 3.96
N ASP A 36 12.33 17.53 4.88
CA ASP A 36 11.97 16.89 6.15
C ASP A 36 11.11 17.79 7.02
N GLN A 37 11.41 19.10 7.07
CA GLN A 37 10.56 20.07 7.76
C GLN A 37 9.19 20.21 7.08
N GLN A 38 9.13 20.21 5.74
CA GLN A 38 7.85 20.23 5.02
C GLN A 38 7.06 18.95 5.21
N TYR A 39 7.72 17.80 5.26
CA TYR A 39 7.07 16.52 5.50
C TYR A 39 6.51 16.45 6.93
N ALA A 40 7.26 16.92 7.94
CA ALA A 40 6.74 17.07 9.29
C ALA A 40 5.49 17.95 9.33
N ARG A 41 5.47 19.06 8.57
CA ARG A 41 4.26 19.89 8.40
C ARG A 41 3.14 19.16 7.66
N GLN A 42 3.45 18.34 6.65
CA GLN A 42 2.46 17.54 5.94
C GLN A 42 1.73 16.59 6.89
N LEU A 43 2.48 15.95 7.79
CA LEU A 43 1.92 15.02 8.77
C LEU A 43 0.92 15.71 9.70
N GLU A 44 1.09 16.99 10.01
CA GLU A 44 0.13 17.76 10.81
C GLU A 44 -1.28 17.86 10.19
N PHE A 45 -1.47 17.57 8.90
CA PHE A 45 -2.81 17.48 8.31
C PHE A 45 -3.52 16.15 8.59
N SER A 46 -2.80 15.14 9.07
CA SER A 46 -3.32 13.80 9.34
C SER A 46 -2.94 13.33 10.75
N PRO A 47 -3.80 13.59 11.77
CA PRO A 47 -3.62 13.02 13.11
C PRO A 47 -3.47 11.50 13.13
N VAL A 48 -4.10 10.80 12.18
CA VAL A 48 -3.95 9.34 12.01
C VAL A 48 -2.53 9.00 11.57
N GLN A 49 -1.99 9.70 10.56
CA GLN A 49 -0.64 9.44 10.08
C GLN A 49 0.43 9.85 11.10
N LEU A 50 0.22 10.94 11.85
CA LEU A 50 1.07 11.30 13.00
C LEU A 50 1.14 10.15 14.01
N SER A 51 -0.01 9.56 14.36
CA SER A 51 -0.04 8.42 15.29
C SER A 51 0.72 7.22 14.72
N ARG A 52 0.59 6.94 13.42
CA ARG A 52 1.31 5.85 12.75
C ARG A 52 2.82 6.09 12.67
N SER A 53 3.27 7.34 12.67
CA SER A 53 4.68 7.69 12.73
C SER A 53 5.24 7.74 14.17
N GLY A 54 4.44 7.38 15.18
CA GLY A 54 4.81 7.42 16.60
C GLY A 54 4.68 8.80 17.25
N ASN A 55 4.09 9.78 16.56
CA ASN A 55 3.80 11.11 17.13
C ASN A 55 2.36 11.15 17.67
N HIS A 56 2.24 11.16 19.00
CA HIS A 56 0.96 11.10 19.69
C HIS A 56 0.44 12.50 20.12
N SER A 57 0.96 13.59 19.54
CA SER A 57 0.54 14.97 19.89
C SER A 57 -0.96 15.24 19.68
N ARG A 58 -1.59 14.52 18.74
CA ARG A 58 -3.00 14.62 18.36
C ARG A 58 -3.70 13.24 18.39
N HIS A 59 -3.32 12.39 19.35
CA HIS A 59 -3.70 10.97 19.37
C HIS A 59 -5.21 10.71 19.48
N GLY A 60 -5.97 11.67 20.00
CA GLY A 60 -7.43 11.56 20.10
C GLY A 60 -8.20 12.05 18.87
N GLU A 61 -7.51 12.57 17.87
CA GLU A 61 -8.10 13.19 16.68
C GLU A 61 -8.04 12.24 15.46
N ILE A 62 -8.75 12.63 14.40
CA ILE A 62 -8.78 11.98 13.09
C ILE A 62 -8.68 13.02 11.99
N ASP A 63 -8.41 12.56 10.77
CA ASP A 63 -8.19 13.42 9.62
C ASP A 63 -9.46 14.16 9.19
N GLU A 64 -9.28 15.37 8.65
CA GLU A 64 -10.34 16.20 8.07
C GLU A 64 -10.62 15.80 6.62
N VAL A 65 -11.90 15.58 6.26
CA VAL A 65 -12.30 15.16 4.90
C VAL A 65 -13.09 16.22 4.13
N SER A 66 -13.24 17.42 4.71
CA SER A 66 -14.00 18.50 4.08
C SER A 66 -13.30 19.06 2.84
N ASP A 67 -14.08 19.65 1.94
CA ASP A 67 -13.54 20.37 0.78
C ASP A 67 -12.61 21.51 1.18
N ALA A 68 -12.91 22.21 2.27
CA ALA A 68 -12.05 23.26 2.80
C ALA A 68 -10.69 22.72 3.26
N ALA A 69 -10.67 21.58 3.96
CA ALA A 69 -9.43 20.94 4.40
C ALA A 69 -8.58 20.44 3.22
N PHE A 70 -9.22 19.90 2.18
CA PHE A 70 -8.51 19.53 0.95
C PHE A 70 -7.90 20.77 0.27
N VAL A 71 -8.66 21.86 0.13
CA VAL A 71 -8.15 23.10 -0.47
C VAL A 71 -6.98 23.67 0.32
N GLU A 72 -7.07 23.70 1.65
CA GLU A 72 -5.96 24.14 2.51
C GLU A 72 -4.69 23.30 2.27
N GLN A 73 -4.83 21.98 2.21
CA GLN A 73 -3.70 21.08 1.95
C GLN A 73 -3.12 21.28 0.55
N LEU A 74 -3.96 21.44 -0.47
CA LEU A 74 -3.54 21.68 -1.85
C LEU A 74 -2.78 23.02 -1.98
N GLU A 75 -3.32 24.09 -1.40
CA GLU A 75 -2.69 25.42 -1.40
C GLU A 75 -1.36 25.41 -0.64
N TRP A 76 -1.31 24.73 0.50
CA TRP A 76 -0.08 24.55 1.26
C TRP A 76 0.97 23.76 0.46
N LYS A 77 0.59 22.62 -0.14
CA LYS A 77 1.52 21.79 -0.92
C LYS A 77 2.04 22.56 -2.13
N GLY A 78 1.18 23.28 -2.85
CA GLY A 78 1.59 24.15 -3.95
C GLY A 78 2.55 25.25 -3.52
N SER A 79 2.23 25.93 -2.41
CA SER A 79 3.11 26.95 -1.83
C SER A 79 4.47 26.38 -1.41
N SER A 80 4.52 25.14 -0.94
CA SER A 80 5.79 24.47 -0.61
C SER A 80 6.61 24.18 -1.87
N VAL A 81 6.00 23.70 -2.96
CA VAL A 81 6.69 23.46 -4.23
C VAL A 81 7.27 24.76 -4.80
N GLU A 82 6.49 25.85 -4.77
CA GLU A 82 6.99 27.16 -5.20
C GLU A 82 8.17 27.66 -4.35
N GLN A 83 8.14 27.44 -3.04
CA GLN A 83 9.25 27.80 -2.16
C GLN A 83 10.50 26.97 -2.47
N MET A 84 10.35 25.66 -2.61
CA MET A 84 11.43 24.75 -3.00
C MET A 84 12.10 25.22 -4.30
N GLN A 85 11.30 25.51 -5.33
CA GLN A 85 11.78 25.99 -6.65
C GLN A 85 12.48 27.35 -6.59
N ARG A 86 12.20 28.18 -5.59
CA ARG A 86 12.86 29.49 -5.40
C ARG A 86 14.15 29.41 -4.59
N ILE A 87 14.21 28.51 -3.62
CA ILE A 87 15.32 28.40 -2.66
C ILE A 87 16.46 27.57 -3.27
N PHE A 88 16.13 26.51 -4.00
CA PHE A 88 17.11 25.53 -4.49
C PHE A 88 17.28 25.63 -6.01
N ASP A 89 18.52 25.87 -6.45
CA ASP A 89 18.89 25.82 -7.88
C ASP A 89 19.01 24.35 -8.32
N TYR A 90 18.08 23.90 -9.17
CA TYR A 90 17.99 22.52 -9.63
C TYR A 90 19.29 22.00 -10.24
N ASP A 91 20.03 22.84 -10.97
CA ASP A 91 21.25 22.42 -11.66
C ASP A 91 22.43 22.18 -10.70
N GLN A 92 22.37 22.73 -9.48
CA GLN A 92 23.37 22.53 -8.43
C GLN A 92 23.06 21.33 -7.52
N LEU A 93 21.87 20.74 -7.65
CA LEU A 93 21.46 19.57 -6.87
C LEU A 93 22.16 18.29 -7.35
N SER A 94 22.50 17.41 -6.41
CA SER A 94 22.86 16.02 -6.72
C SER A 94 21.69 15.27 -7.38
N ASP A 95 21.96 14.14 -8.02
CA ASP A 95 20.91 13.36 -8.69
C ASP A 95 19.83 12.84 -7.70
N ASP A 96 20.22 12.49 -6.49
CA ASP A 96 19.26 12.05 -5.46
C ASP A 96 18.44 13.23 -4.89
N GLU A 97 19.03 14.41 -4.78
CA GLU A 97 18.30 15.64 -4.44
C GLU A 97 17.33 16.04 -5.54
N LYS A 98 17.72 15.94 -6.83
CA LYS A 98 16.82 16.16 -7.97
C LYS A 98 15.63 15.20 -7.96
N LEU A 99 15.87 13.92 -7.61
CA LEU A 99 14.79 12.96 -7.43
C LEU A 99 13.83 13.38 -6.31
N SER A 100 14.37 13.82 -5.17
CA SER A 100 13.55 14.32 -4.04
C SER A 100 12.73 15.55 -4.43
N TYR A 101 13.36 16.50 -5.13
CA TYR A 101 12.74 17.70 -5.66
C TYR A 101 11.57 17.37 -6.60
N ASP A 102 11.83 16.52 -7.60
CA ASP A 102 10.83 16.17 -8.60
C ASP A 102 9.69 15.37 -7.99
N LEU A 103 9.98 14.47 -7.05
CA LEU A 103 8.96 13.68 -6.38
C LEU A 103 8.03 14.55 -5.52
N TRP A 104 8.58 15.55 -4.84
CA TRP A 104 7.78 16.50 -4.06
C TRP A 104 6.84 17.31 -4.95
N ALA A 105 7.32 17.74 -6.13
CA ALA A 105 6.52 18.42 -7.14
C ALA A 105 5.47 17.50 -7.79
N TYR A 106 5.81 16.23 -8.05
CA TYR A 106 4.89 15.25 -8.63
C TYR A 106 3.72 14.93 -7.70
N GLN A 107 3.97 14.83 -6.38
CA GLN A 107 2.89 14.66 -5.41
C GLN A 107 1.91 15.85 -5.41
N TYR A 108 2.40 17.07 -5.64
CA TYR A 108 1.53 18.23 -5.82
C TYR A 108 0.72 18.12 -7.11
N GLU A 109 1.35 17.72 -8.22
CA GLU A 109 0.66 17.50 -9.49
C GLU A 109 -0.47 16.47 -9.36
N GLN A 110 -0.23 15.36 -8.64
CA GLN A 110 -1.27 14.37 -8.34
C GLN A 110 -2.47 15.01 -7.61
N MET A 111 -2.20 15.84 -6.58
CA MET A 111 -3.26 16.55 -5.87
C MET A 111 -4.01 17.54 -6.77
N GLN A 112 -3.31 18.26 -7.64
CA GLN A 112 -3.92 19.22 -8.58
C GLN A 112 -4.81 18.53 -9.61
N ARG A 113 -4.30 17.48 -10.27
CA ARG A 113 -5.06 16.73 -11.28
C ARG A 113 -6.26 16.01 -10.65
N GLY A 114 -6.11 15.47 -9.43
CA GLY A 114 -7.21 14.81 -8.72
C GLY A 114 -8.30 15.75 -8.19
N ALA A 115 -7.99 17.05 -8.04
CA ALA A 115 -8.90 18.02 -7.42
C ALA A 115 -10.26 18.11 -8.11
N GLU A 116 -10.30 17.97 -9.44
CA GLU A 116 -11.54 18.05 -10.23
C GLU A 116 -12.44 16.81 -10.07
N PHE A 117 -11.86 15.67 -9.67
CA PHE A 117 -12.55 14.38 -9.63
C PHE A 117 -12.99 13.95 -8.22
N ARG A 118 -12.69 14.72 -7.17
CA ARG A 118 -12.99 14.33 -5.78
C ARG A 118 -14.45 13.98 -5.52
N GLN A 119 -15.37 14.56 -6.29
CA GLN A 119 -16.81 14.28 -6.16
C GLN A 119 -17.26 13.00 -6.87
N LEU A 120 -16.37 12.34 -7.63
CA LEU A 120 -16.62 11.07 -8.33
C LEU A 120 -16.08 9.84 -7.56
N GLU A 121 -15.51 10.04 -6.39
CA GLU A 121 -15.06 8.95 -5.51
C GLU A 121 -16.23 8.28 -4.77
N TYR A 122 -16.21 6.96 -4.66
CA TYR A 122 -17.12 6.24 -3.76
C TYR A 122 -16.69 6.45 -2.31
N VAL A 123 -17.57 7.03 -1.50
CA VAL A 123 -17.29 7.31 -0.09
C VAL A 123 -17.19 6.02 0.73
N PHE A 124 -18.16 5.11 0.52
CA PHE A 124 -18.22 3.80 1.16
C PHE A 124 -18.14 2.71 0.10
N GLU A 125 -17.15 1.86 0.23
CA GLU A 125 -16.99 0.63 -0.55
C GLU A 125 -16.20 -0.39 0.29
N GLN A 126 -16.19 -1.65 -0.13
CA GLN A 126 -15.76 -2.76 0.72
C GLN A 126 -14.25 -2.89 0.95
N MET A 127 -13.40 -2.28 0.14
CA MET A 127 -11.96 -2.54 0.13
C MET A 127 -11.18 -1.65 1.10
N ILE A 128 -11.41 -0.34 1.02
CA ILE A 128 -10.68 0.73 1.70
C ILE A 128 -11.62 1.77 2.32
N GLY A 129 -12.92 1.49 2.36
CA GLY A 129 -13.92 2.41 2.90
C GLY A 129 -13.72 2.76 4.38
N PRO A 130 -14.19 3.94 4.81
CA PRO A 130 -14.03 4.46 6.16
C PRO A 130 -14.75 3.62 7.23
N GLN A 131 -15.80 2.88 6.85
CA GLN A 131 -16.55 2.00 7.76
C GLN A 131 -15.69 0.90 8.36
N SER A 132 -14.64 0.45 7.66
CA SER A 132 -13.73 -0.62 8.09
C SER A 132 -12.34 -0.08 8.45
N THR A 133 -11.83 0.90 7.70
CA THR A 133 -10.49 1.45 7.91
C THR A 133 -10.38 2.32 9.18
N LEU A 134 -11.41 3.06 9.57
CA LEU A 134 -11.39 3.87 10.80
C LEU A 134 -11.34 3.02 12.08
N PRO A 135 -12.15 1.95 12.25
CA PRO A 135 -11.95 0.97 13.31
C PRO A 135 -10.54 0.38 13.34
N GLN A 136 -9.97 0.09 12.17
CA GLN A 136 -8.62 -0.47 12.09
C GLN A 136 -7.54 0.51 12.59
N VAL A 137 -7.76 1.83 12.52
CA VAL A 137 -6.86 2.82 13.14
C VAL A 137 -6.81 2.65 14.65
N LEU A 138 -7.95 2.36 15.29
CA LEU A 138 -8.01 2.09 16.74
C LEU A 138 -7.26 0.79 17.05
N ILE A 139 -7.67 -0.31 16.42
CA ILE A 139 -7.20 -1.66 16.75
C ILE A 139 -5.73 -1.83 16.38
N GLY A 140 -5.35 -1.46 15.16
CA GLY A 140 -4.02 -1.77 14.62
C GLY A 140 -2.98 -0.65 14.72
N SER A 141 -3.34 0.56 15.16
CA SER A 141 -2.39 1.70 15.15
C SER A 141 -2.45 2.62 16.37
N HIS A 142 -3.54 2.64 17.15
CA HIS A 142 -3.62 3.50 18.34
C HIS A 142 -2.99 2.79 19.54
N GLU A 143 -1.78 3.21 19.90
CA GLU A 143 -1.04 2.64 21.01
C GLU A 143 -1.49 3.22 22.36
N VAL A 144 -1.71 2.36 23.36
CA VAL A 144 -2.11 2.78 24.70
C VAL A 144 -1.04 2.38 25.70
N ARG A 145 -0.30 3.36 26.23
CA ARG A 145 0.79 3.16 27.20
C ARG A 145 0.51 3.86 28.55
N SER A 146 -0.47 4.75 28.58
CA SER A 146 -0.86 5.55 29.74
C SER A 146 -2.37 5.75 29.81
N MET A 147 -2.84 6.27 30.95
CA MET A 147 -4.23 6.71 31.12
C MET A 147 -4.63 7.80 30.12
N GLN A 148 -3.69 8.69 29.76
CA GLN A 148 -3.93 9.75 28.77
C GLN A 148 -4.18 9.15 27.38
N ASP A 149 -3.36 8.18 26.97
CA ASP A 149 -3.53 7.51 25.67
C ASP A 149 -4.89 6.81 25.59
N MET A 150 -5.33 6.13 26.65
CA MET A 150 -6.66 5.51 26.67
C MET A 150 -7.80 6.55 26.64
N GLY A 151 -7.61 7.69 27.30
CA GLY A 151 -8.54 8.82 27.18
C GLY A 151 -8.61 9.36 25.74
N ASP A 152 -7.48 9.39 25.03
CA ASP A 152 -7.41 9.80 23.63
C ASP A 152 -8.00 8.72 22.70
N TYR A 153 -7.85 7.43 23.01
CA TYR A 153 -8.54 6.35 22.34
C TYR A 153 -10.07 6.55 22.37
N ASN A 154 -10.62 6.88 23.55
CA ASN A 154 -12.04 7.14 23.73
C ASN A 154 -12.52 8.43 23.02
N LYS A 155 -11.66 9.46 22.94
CA LYS A 155 -11.94 10.64 22.10
C LYS A 155 -11.97 10.27 20.62
N ARG A 156 -11.02 9.44 20.17
CA ARG A 156 -10.94 9.00 18.77
C ARG A 156 -12.14 8.15 18.36
N ILE A 157 -12.67 7.29 19.24
CA ILE A 157 -13.95 6.59 19.00
C ILE A 157 -15.07 7.60 18.67
N ARG A 158 -15.21 8.65 19.49
CA ARG A 158 -16.24 9.68 19.28
C ARG A 158 -15.99 10.49 18.01
N ALA A 159 -14.74 10.79 17.71
CA ALA A 159 -14.36 11.48 16.47
C ALA A 159 -14.71 10.61 15.23
N ILE A 160 -14.42 9.31 15.27
CA ILE A 160 -14.80 8.36 14.22
C ILE A 160 -16.31 8.35 14.00
N ALA A 161 -17.10 8.32 15.07
CA ALA A 161 -18.55 8.40 14.98
C ALA A 161 -19.04 9.67 14.27
N GLY A 162 -18.46 10.83 14.61
CA GLY A 162 -18.75 12.10 13.93
C GLY A 162 -18.40 12.04 12.44
N ARG A 163 -17.21 11.56 12.11
CA ARG A 163 -16.74 11.42 10.73
C ARG A 163 -17.57 10.46 9.89
N ILE A 164 -18.04 9.35 10.45
CA ILE A 164 -18.95 8.43 9.74
C ILE A 164 -20.24 9.15 9.35
N ASN A 165 -20.83 9.95 10.25
CA ASN A 165 -22.03 10.72 9.90
C ASN A 165 -21.77 11.79 8.82
N GLU A 166 -20.67 12.53 8.91
CA GLU A 166 -20.28 13.49 7.87
C GLU A 166 -20.09 12.80 6.51
N LEU A 167 -19.49 11.61 6.50
CA LEU A 167 -19.29 10.82 5.28
C LEU A 167 -20.61 10.25 4.74
N VAL A 168 -21.57 9.89 5.60
CA VAL A 168 -22.93 9.54 5.19
C VAL A 168 -23.61 10.70 4.47
N GLU A 169 -23.50 11.93 5.01
CA GLU A 169 -24.06 13.12 4.35
C GLU A 169 -23.43 13.37 2.98
N ILE A 170 -22.10 13.24 2.86
CA ILE A 170 -21.39 13.36 1.57
C ILE A 170 -21.84 12.26 0.60
N ALA A 171 -21.98 11.02 1.07
CA ALA A 171 -22.40 9.89 0.24
C ALA A 171 -23.85 10.05 -0.24
N GLN A 172 -24.74 10.56 0.60
CA GLN A 172 -26.12 10.91 0.24
C GLN A 172 -26.16 11.96 -0.86
N GLN A 173 -25.39 13.05 -0.72
CA GLN A 173 -25.32 14.11 -1.73
C GLN A 173 -24.80 13.59 -3.09
N ARG A 174 -23.79 12.71 -3.07
CA ARG A 174 -23.26 12.08 -4.28
C ARG A 174 -24.27 11.11 -4.91
N ALA A 175 -25.00 10.36 -4.09
CA ALA A 175 -26.07 9.47 -4.57
C ALA A 175 -27.22 10.26 -5.23
N GLU A 176 -27.60 11.43 -4.69
CA GLU A 176 -28.57 12.34 -5.33
C GLU A 176 -28.09 12.83 -6.70
N GLN A 177 -26.78 12.97 -6.89
CA GLN A 177 -26.15 13.32 -8.17
C GLN A 177 -25.94 12.12 -9.11
N GLY A 178 -26.39 10.93 -8.72
CA GLY A 178 -26.32 9.70 -9.51
C GLY A 178 -25.08 8.83 -9.25
N LEU A 179 -24.13 9.28 -8.43
CA LEU A 179 -22.96 8.49 -8.06
C LEU A 179 -23.29 7.51 -6.93
N ARG A 180 -23.64 6.29 -7.31
CA ARG A 180 -23.79 5.16 -6.39
C ARG A 180 -22.75 4.08 -6.66
N PRO A 181 -22.13 3.50 -5.62
CA PRO A 181 -21.50 2.19 -5.70
C PRO A 181 -22.46 1.11 -6.23
N PRO A 182 -21.95 0.01 -6.81
CA PRO A 182 -22.74 -1.18 -7.14
C PRO A 182 -23.47 -1.80 -5.93
N ARG A 183 -24.53 -2.58 -6.18
CA ARG A 183 -25.32 -3.23 -5.12
C ARG A 183 -24.49 -4.11 -4.18
N PHE A 184 -23.53 -4.87 -4.72
CA PHE A 184 -22.66 -5.74 -3.92
C PHE A 184 -21.84 -4.92 -2.90
N ALA A 185 -21.38 -3.73 -3.29
CA ALA A 185 -20.60 -2.86 -2.41
C ALA A 185 -21.47 -2.35 -1.25
N TYR A 186 -22.74 -2.01 -1.50
CA TYR A 186 -23.67 -1.65 -0.42
C TYR A 186 -23.88 -2.80 0.56
N ASN A 187 -24.16 -4.00 0.05
CA ASN A 187 -24.36 -5.17 0.90
C ASN A 187 -23.13 -5.47 1.77
N GLU A 188 -21.94 -5.34 1.19
CA GLU A 188 -20.70 -5.61 1.92
C GLU A 188 -20.36 -4.51 2.92
N VAL A 189 -20.60 -3.23 2.59
CA VAL A 189 -20.47 -2.12 3.55
C VAL A 189 -21.45 -2.28 4.72
N ILE A 190 -22.70 -2.69 4.45
CA ILE A 190 -23.68 -3.01 5.51
C ILE A 190 -23.13 -4.12 6.40
N ARG A 191 -22.67 -5.24 5.83
CA ARG A 191 -22.14 -6.38 6.57
C ARG A 191 -20.92 -5.98 7.43
N GLN A 192 -20.01 -5.19 6.89
CA GLN A 192 -18.84 -4.68 7.61
C GLN A 192 -19.25 -3.74 8.75
N ALA A 193 -20.19 -2.83 8.48
CA ALA A 193 -20.72 -1.91 9.48
C ALA A 193 -21.42 -2.64 10.62
N GLU A 194 -22.25 -3.65 10.32
CA GLU A 194 -22.88 -4.53 11.31
C GLU A 194 -21.83 -5.25 12.16
N GLY A 195 -20.77 -5.77 11.53
CA GLY A 195 -19.66 -6.45 12.22
C GLY A 195 -18.91 -5.57 13.23
N VAL A 196 -18.86 -4.25 13.01
CA VAL A 196 -18.26 -3.30 13.96
C VAL A 196 -19.14 -3.12 15.21
N ILE A 197 -20.46 -3.21 15.06
CA ILE A 197 -21.43 -2.89 16.11
C ILE A 197 -22.23 -4.11 16.65
N THR A 198 -21.79 -5.32 16.34
CA THR A 198 -22.36 -6.57 16.86
C THR A 198 -21.60 -6.98 18.12
N GLY A 199 -22.33 -7.46 19.14
CA GLY A 199 -21.77 -7.92 20.42
C GLY A 199 -21.64 -6.83 21.49
N VAL A 200 -20.94 -7.14 22.59
CA VAL A 200 -20.79 -6.24 23.75
C VAL A 200 -19.94 -5.02 23.35
N PRO A 201 -20.31 -3.79 23.74
CA PRO A 201 -21.37 -3.43 24.69
C PRO A 201 -22.73 -3.09 24.07
N PHE A 202 -22.95 -3.36 22.78
CA PHE A 202 -24.18 -2.99 22.07
C PHE A 202 -25.33 -3.95 22.36
N GLU A 203 -25.02 -5.25 22.43
CA GLU A 203 -25.97 -6.32 22.70
C GLU A 203 -25.31 -7.49 23.46
N GLU A 204 -26.12 -8.46 23.91
CA GLU A 204 -25.60 -9.68 24.54
C GLU A 204 -24.88 -10.57 23.51
N GLY A 205 -23.69 -11.07 23.85
CA GLY A 205 -22.92 -11.93 22.95
C GLY A 205 -21.42 -11.94 23.26
N SER A 206 -20.62 -12.24 22.24
CA SER A 206 -19.18 -12.00 22.27
C SER A 206 -18.86 -10.50 22.28
N ASP A 207 -17.65 -10.14 22.69
CA ASP A 207 -17.19 -8.76 22.61
C ASP A 207 -17.16 -8.26 21.15
N SER A 208 -17.59 -7.01 20.94
CA SER A 208 -17.37 -6.32 19.67
C SER A 208 -15.87 -6.04 19.47
N PRO A 209 -15.38 -5.90 18.22
CA PRO A 209 -13.94 -5.80 17.97
C PRO A 209 -13.23 -4.65 18.71
N ILE A 210 -13.87 -3.47 18.76
CA ILE A 210 -13.30 -2.29 19.43
C ILE A 210 -13.37 -2.43 20.96
N TRP A 211 -14.42 -3.07 21.47
CA TRP A 211 -14.52 -3.34 22.91
C TRP A 211 -13.45 -4.33 23.39
N GLN A 212 -13.23 -5.40 22.63
CA GLN A 212 -12.18 -6.38 22.92
C GLN A 212 -10.78 -5.75 22.90
N ASP A 213 -10.50 -4.89 21.91
CA ASP A 213 -9.25 -4.14 21.82
C ASP A 213 -9.05 -3.22 23.03
N ALA A 214 -10.09 -2.48 23.42
CA ALA A 214 -10.06 -1.63 24.61
C ALA A 214 -9.81 -2.43 25.90
N GLN A 215 -10.48 -3.56 26.08
CA GLN A 215 -10.25 -4.45 27.23
C GLN A 215 -8.81 -4.93 27.30
N THR A 216 -8.24 -5.31 26.15
CA THR A 216 -6.85 -5.79 26.07
C THR A 216 -5.87 -4.66 26.39
N LYS A 217 -6.10 -3.45 25.87
CA LYS A 217 -5.29 -2.27 26.16
C LYS A 217 -5.36 -1.86 27.63
N VAL A 218 -6.54 -1.86 28.23
CA VAL A 218 -6.71 -1.56 29.66
C VAL A 218 -6.10 -2.64 30.55
N ALA A 219 -6.24 -3.92 30.18
CA ALA A 219 -5.58 -5.02 30.88
C ALA A 219 -4.05 -4.86 30.88
N ASN A 220 -3.46 -4.47 29.75
CA ASN A 220 -2.03 -4.16 29.69
C ASN A 220 -1.65 -3.00 30.62
N LEU A 221 -2.45 -1.93 30.69
CA LEU A 221 -2.19 -0.82 31.63
C LEU A 221 -2.23 -1.27 33.11
N LEU A 222 -3.07 -2.25 33.46
CA LEU A 222 -3.08 -2.85 34.79
C LEU A 222 -1.81 -3.68 35.04
N GLU A 223 -1.43 -4.53 34.08
CA GLU A 223 -0.23 -5.37 34.15
C GLU A 223 1.05 -4.52 34.30
N THR A 224 1.14 -3.39 33.59
CA THR A 224 2.28 -2.47 33.68
C THR A 224 2.21 -1.52 34.88
N ASN A 225 1.18 -1.62 35.73
CA ASN A 225 0.89 -0.69 36.84
C ASN A 225 0.76 0.78 36.39
N SER A 226 0.38 1.02 35.13
CA SER A 226 0.10 2.36 34.59
C SER A 226 -1.23 2.90 35.11
N VAL A 227 -2.15 2.04 35.53
CA VAL A 227 -3.41 2.38 36.21
C VAL A 227 -3.70 1.38 37.35
N ASN A 228 -4.58 1.77 38.29
CA ASN A 228 -5.14 0.85 39.28
C ASN A 228 -6.53 0.33 38.83
N GLU A 229 -7.10 -0.62 39.56
CA GLU A 229 -8.42 -1.21 39.24
C GLU A 229 -9.50 -0.15 39.02
N ARG A 230 -9.61 0.85 39.92
CA ARG A 230 -10.60 1.90 39.76
C ARG A 230 -10.37 2.76 38.51
N GLY A 231 -9.12 3.01 38.15
CA GLY A 231 -8.76 3.72 36.93
C GLY A 231 -9.11 2.92 35.68
N ALA A 232 -8.84 1.62 35.68
CA ALA A 232 -9.24 0.71 34.62
C ALA A 232 -10.77 0.67 34.44
N ASP A 233 -11.53 0.56 35.53
CA ASP A 233 -13.00 0.59 35.48
C ASP A 233 -13.51 1.89 34.86
N LEU A 234 -12.97 3.05 35.27
CA LEU A 234 -13.36 4.35 34.72
C LEU A 234 -13.04 4.48 33.23
N LEU A 235 -11.90 3.93 32.78
CA LEU A 235 -11.52 3.94 31.36
C LEU A 235 -12.45 3.05 30.53
N LEU A 236 -12.84 1.88 31.05
CA LEU A 236 -13.78 0.98 30.39
C LEU A 236 -15.22 1.53 30.42
N GLU A 237 -15.65 2.17 31.51
CA GLU A 237 -16.93 2.90 31.58
C GLU A 237 -17.00 3.99 30.50
N ASP A 238 -15.93 4.80 30.33
CA ASP A 238 -15.87 5.84 29.30
C ASP A 238 -15.78 5.25 27.87
N THR A 239 -15.07 4.13 27.70
CA THR A 239 -15.04 3.41 26.41
C THR A 239 -16.43 2.91 26.05
N GLN A 240 -17.13 2.28 27.00
CA GLN A 240 -18.48 1.76 26.82
C GLN A 240 -19.41 2.90 26.41
N ALA A 241 -19.34 4.06 27.08
CA ALA A 241 -20.13 5.24 26.72
C ALA A 241 -19.77 5.75 25.30
N ALA A 242 -18.48 5.83 24.95
CA ALA A 242 -18.07 6.25 23.60
C ALA A 242 -18.61 5.31 22.51
N LEU A 243 -18.63 4.00 22.77
CA LEU A 243 -19.19 3.01 21.88
C LEU A 243 -20.72 3.15 21.77
N THR A 244 -21.44 3.07 22.88
CA THR A 244 -22.92 2.99 22.86
C THR A 244 -23.60 4.32 22.56
N GLU A 245 -23.03 5.45 23.00
CA GLU A 245 -23.64 6.77 22.85
C GLU A 245 -23.24 7.50 21.55
N ALA A 246 -22.08 7.14 20.95
CA ALA A 246 -21.59 7.79 19.73
C ALA A 246 -21.42 6.81 18.56
N LEU A 247 -20.59 5.77 18.71
CA LEU A 247 -20.26 4.88 17.58
C LEU A 247 -21.49 4.11 17.06
N TYR A 248 -22.25 3.51 17.98
CA TYR A 248 -23.43 2.72 17.64
C TYR A 248 -24.46 3.51 16.81
N PRO A 249 -24.95 4.69 17.24
CA PRO A 249 -25.91 5.44 16.44
C PRO A 249 -25.34 5.91 15.08
N ALA A 250 -24.04 6.21 14.99
CA ALA A 250 -23.43 6.60 13.71
C ALA A 250 -23.40 5.44 12.70
N TYR A 251 -23.04 4.24 13.14
CA TYR A 251 -23.05 3.05 12.27
C TYR A 251 -24.49 2.60 11.95
N GLN A 252 -25.42 2.72 12.88
CA GLN A 252 -26.85 2.48 12.61
C GLN A 252 -27.40 3.45 11.55
N ASN A 253 -26.98 4.72 11.58
CA ASN A 253 -27.34 5.70 10.55
C ASN A 253 -26.81 5.29 9.16
N LEU A 254 -25.53 4.89 9.07
CA LEU A 254 -24.93 4.37 7.84
C LEU A 254 -25.70 3.15 7.30
N ILE A 255 -25.94 2.15 8.16
CA ILE A 255 -26.66 0.92 7.79
C ILE A 255 -28.07 1.24 7.29
N SER A 256 -28.81 2.06 8.04
CA SER A 256 -30.19 2.41 7.70
C SER A 256 -30.27 3.11 6.34
N TRP A 257 -29.39 4.10 6.10
CA TRP A 257 -29.35 4.79 4.82
C TRP A 257 -29.02 3.85 3.65
N LEU A 258 -28.02 2.99 3.80
CA LEU A 258 -27.65 2.03 2.74
C LEU A 258 -28.78 1.04 2.45
N GLN A 259 -29.48 0.56 3.48
CA GLN A 259 -30.65 -0.31 3.32
C GLN A 259 -31.80 0.39 2.58
N ASP A 260 -32.07 1.65 2.93
CA ASP A 260 -33.12 2.46 2.31
C ASP A 260 -32.80 2.81 0.84
N ASP A 261 -31.54 3.10 0.52
CA ASP A 261 -31.11 3.43 -0.85
C ASP A 261 -30.78 2.18 -1.70
N LEU A 262 -30.68 0.99 -1.09
CA LEU A 262 -30.36 -0.27 -1.76
C LEU A 262 -31.21 -0.53 -3.02
N PRO A 263 -32.53 -0.27 -3.06
CA PRO A 263 -33.34 -0.46 -4.28
C PRO A 263 -32.88 0.38 -5.47
N ASN A 264 -32.16 1.49 -5.25
CA ASN A 264 -31.67 2.40 -6.30
C ASN A 264 -30.32 1.98 -6.91
N THR A 265 -29.72 0.89 -6.43
CA THR A 265 -28.43 0.38 -6.91
C THR A 265 -28.57 -0.62 -8.07
N LEU A 266 -27.48 -0.80 -8.83
CA LEU A 266 -27.44 -1.75 -9.96
C LEU A 266 -26.81 -3.09 -9.54
N GLU A 267 -27.44 -4.21 -9.95
CA GLU A 267 -26.97 -5.58 -9.66
C GLU A 267 -25.83 -6.04 -10.57
N ASN A 268 -25.94 -5.76 -11.87
CA ASN A 268 -24.92 -6.10 -12.87
C ASN A 268 -24.46 -4.84 -13.62
N PRO A 269 -23.68 -3.97 -12.98
CA PRO A 269 -23.34 -2.70 -13.56
C PRO A 269 -22.13 -2.74 -14.50
N GLU A 270 -22.02 -1.71 -15.34
CA GLU A 270 -20.75 -1.27 -15.94
C GLU A 270 -19.87 -0.54 -14.91
N GLY A 271 -18.63 -0.24 -15.28
CA GLY A 271 -17.68 0.49 -14.43
C GLY A 271 -17.98 2.00 -14.27
N ILE A 272 -17.00 2.71 -13.72
CA ILE A 272 -17.08 4.15 -13.38
C ILE A 272 -17.46 5.08 -14.56
N SER A 273 -17.15 4.71 -15.81
CA SER A 273 -17.49 5.48 -17.03
C SER A 273 -18.98 5.72 -17.21
N ARG A 274 -19.83 4.89 -16.61
CA ARG A 274 -21.29 5.07 -16.63
C ARG A 274 -21.75 6.40 -16.01
N HIS A 275 -20.94 6.98 -15.13
CA HIS A 275 -21.26 8.22 -14.41
C HIS A 275 -20.86 9.45 -15.23
N GLN A 276 -21.52 10.57 -15.01
CA GLN A 276 -21.15 11.83 -15.67
C GLN A 276 -19.71 12.21 -15.30
N GLY A 277 -18.85 12.40 -16.31
CA GLY A 277 -17.42 12.67 -16.11
C GLY A 277 -16.58 11.42 -15.81
N GLY A 278 -17.18 10.23 -15.80
CA GLY A 278 -16.53 8.97 -15.48
C GLY A 278 -15.39 8.59 -16.42
N ASP A 279 -15.48 8.90 -17.72
CA ASP A 279 -14.41 8.63 -18.69
C ASP A 279 -13.14 9.42 -18.36
N ALA A 280 -13.27 10.74 -18.13
CA ALA A 280 -12.14 11.60 -17.77
C ALA A 280 -11.56 11.22 -16.41
N TYR A 281 -12.42 10.85 -15.46
CA TYR A 281 -11.97 10.35 -14.17
C TYR A 281 -11.20 9.04 -14.30
N TYR A 282 -11.66 8.10 -15.13
CA TYR A 282 -10.96 6.85 -15.34
C TYR A 282 -9.59 7.05 -16.00
N GLU A 283 -9.48 7.93 -17.00
CA GLU A 283 -8.18 8.29 -17.59
C GLU A 283 -7.23 8.93 -16.55
N TYR A 284 -7.75 9.79 -15.67
CA TYR A 284 -6.97 10.29 -14.54
C TYR A 284 -6.51 9.17 -13.60
N LEU A 285 -7.38 8.20 -13.28
CA LEU A 285 -7.02 7.08 -12.42
C LEU A 285 -5.99 6.16 -13.05
N LEU A 286 -6.05 5.93 -14.37
CA LEU A 286 -5.02 5.21 -15.11
C LEU A 286 -3.68 5.95 -14.99
N TRP A 287 -3.65 7.25 -15.20
CA TRP A 287 -2.44 8.06 -14.98
C TRP A 287 -1.97 8.00 -13.52
N PHE A 288 -2.88 8.12 -12.54
CA PHE A 288 -2.54 8.13 -11.12
C PHE A 288 -1.92 6.80 -10.67
N TYR A 289 -2.54 5.68 -11.05
CA TYR A 289 -2.10 4.36 -10.63
C TYR A 289 -0.91 3.83 -11.42
N THR A 290 -0.81 4.14 -12.71
CA THR A 290 0.30 3.68 -13.58
C THR A 290 1.45 4.67 -13.66
N THR A 291 1.24 5.94 -13.33
CA THR A 291 2.18 7.06 -13.53
C THR A 291 2.64 7.25 -14.98
N THR A 292 1.89 6.68 -15.93
CA THR A 292 2.16 6.74 -17.37
C THR A 292 1.08 7.55 -18.09
N GLU A 293 1.36 7.91 -19.34
CA GLU A 293 0.39 8.52 -20.26
C GLU A 293 -0.35 7.45 -21.10
N LEU A 294 -0.36 6.18 -20.66
CA LEU A 294 -1.11 5.12 -21.32
C LEU A 294 -2.60 5.31 -21.09
N ASN A 295 -3.37 5.32 -22.17
CA ASN A 295 -4.83 5.37 -22.11
C ASN A 295 -5.46 3.96 -22.01
N ALA A 296 -6.77 3.91 -21.77
CA ALA A 296 -7.50 2.66 -21.61
C ALA A 296 -7.37 1.70 -22.80
N ASP A 297 -7.35 2.20 -24.04
CA ASP A 297 -7.22 1.39 -25.25
C ASP A 297 -5.86 0.69 -25.33
N GLN A 298 -4.79 1.43 -25.02
CA GLN A 298 -3.43 0.90 -25.00
C GLN A 298 -3.27 -0.15 -23.91
N ILE A 299 -3.77 0.12 -22.70
CA ILE A 299 -3.69 -0.84 -21.58
C ILE A 299 -4.50 -2.10 -21.89
N HIS A 300 -5.69 -1.96 -22.49
CA HIS A 300 -6.50 -3.10 -22.89
C HIS A 300 -5.78 -3.99 -23.90
N GLN A 301 -5.16 -3.39 -24.92
CA GLN A 301 -4.43 -4.14 -25.94
C GLN A 301 -3.18 -4.82 -25.35
N ILE A 302 -2.41 -4.14 -24.50
CA ILE A 302 -1.28 -4.76 -23.77
C ILE A 302 -1.76 -5.96 -22.96
N GLY A 303 -2.92 -5.84 -22.31
CA GLY A 303 -3.55 -6.95 -21.60
C GLY A 303 -3.86 -8.16 -22.49
N LEU A 304 -4.48 -7.94 -23.65
CA LEU A 304 -4.79 -9.01 -24.61
C LEU A 304 -3.53 -9.68 -25.14
N ASP A 305 -2.49 -8.89 -25.44
CA ASP A 305 -1.22 -9.41 -25.94
C ASP A 305 -0.50 -10.26 -24.88
N GLU A 306 -0.49 -9.81 -23.63
CA GLU A 306 0.11 -10.57 -22.51
C GLU A 306 -0.69 -11.83 -22.16
N VAL A 307 -2.03 -11.77 -22.21
CA VAL A 307 -2.87 -12.97 -22.08
C VAL A 307 -2.49 -13.99 -23.14
N ALA A 308 -2.40 -13.58 -24.41
CA ALA A 308 -2.04 -14.49 -25.50
C ALA A 308 -0.63 -15.12 -25.32
N ARG A 309 0.36 -14.31 -24.89
CA ARG A 309 1.71 -14.82 -24.60
C ARG A 309 1.70 -15.85 -23.47
N LEU A 310 1.07 -15.53 -22.35
CA LEU A 310 1.05 -16.40 -21.16
C LEU A 310 0.23 -17.66 -21.39
N THR A 311 -0.86 -17.60 -22.15
CA THR A 311 -1.61 -18.79 -22.58
C THR A 311 -0.72 -19.73 -23.40
N ALA A 312 0.13 -19.22 -24.29
CA ALA A 312 1.06 -20.06 -25.04
C ALA A 312 2.11 -20.73 -24.13
N GLU A 313 2.64 -20.02 -23.14
CA GLU A 313 3.59 -20.60 -22.18
C GLU A 313 2.94 -21.66 -21.28
N LEU A 314 1.69 -21.47 -20.87
CA LEU A 314 0.92 -22.48 -20.14
C LEU A 314 0.68 -23.74 -20.98
N GLU A 315 0.45 -23.59 -22.28
CA GLU A 315 0.36 -24.72 -23.21
C GLU A 315 1.68 -25.49 -23.30
N ASP A 316 2.82 -24.80 -23.37
CA ASP A 316 4.14 -25.43 -23.34
C ASP A 316 4.37 -26.22 -22.03
N VAL A 317 3.90 -25.70 -20.89
CA VAL A 317 3.95 -26.44 -19.61
C VAL A 317 3.07 -27.68 -19.67
N ARG A 318 1.82 -27.56 -20.15
CA ARG A 318 0.90 -28.69 -20.32
C ARG A 318 1.52 -29.82 -21.13
N GLU A 319 2.13 -29.48 -22.26
CA GLU A 319 2.80 -30.45 -23.14
C GLU A 319 4.00 -31.12 -22.45
N ARG A 320 4.82 -30.35 -21.74
CA ARG A 320 6.02 -30.86 -21.04
C ARG A 320 5.69 -31.79 -19.89
N VAL A 321 4.60 -31.56 -19.16
CA VAL A 321 4.14 -32.49 -18.10
C VAL A 321 3.36 -33.68 -18.66
N GLY A 322 3.10 -33.71 -19.98
CA GLY A 322 2.44 -34.82 -20.66
C GLY A 322 0.95 -34.96 -20.31
N PHE A 323 0.28 -33.85 -19.98
CA PHE A 323 -1.15 -33.87 -19.69
C PHE A 323 -1.98 -34.13 -20.95
N GLU A 324 -2.93 -35.07 -20.89
CA GLU A 324 -3.83 -35.39 -21.99
C GLU A 324 -5.10 -34.52 -21.92
N GLY A 325 -5.27 -33.59 -22.86
CA GLY A 325 -6.44 -32.70 -22.91
C GLY A 325 -6.10 -31.35 -23.52
N ASP A 326 -7.11 -30.49 -23.66
CA ASP A 326 -6.89 -29.07 -23.97
C ASP A 326 -6.53 -28.27 -22.71
N LEU A 327 -6.26 -26.97 -22.87
CA LEU A 327 -5.89 -26.11 -21.74
C LEU A 327 -7.03 -25.96 -20.72
N ASP A 328 -8.29 -25.99 -21.17
CA ASP A 328 -9.45 -25.93 -20.29
C ASP A 328 -9.52 -27.17 -19.37
N ALA A 329 -9.30 -28.37 -19.93
CA ALA A 329 -9.18 -29.59 -19.15
C ALA A 329 -8.00 -29.52 -18.17
N PHE A 330 -6.89 -28.89 -18.56
CA PHE A 330 -5.74 -28.69 -17.68
C PHE A 330 -6.05 -27.71 -16.54
N PHE A 331 -6.77 -26.62 -16.82
CA PHE A 331 -7.25 -25.70 -15.80
C PHE A 331 -8.23 -26.36 -14.82
N GLN A 332 -9.13 -27.22 -15.32
CA GLN A 332 -10.01 -28.01 -14.46
C GLN A 332 -9.22 -28.94 -13.53
N PHE A 333 -8.17 -29.58 -14.04
CA PHE A 333 -7.30 -30.45 -13.24
C PHE A 333 -6.70 -29.73 -12.03
N PHE A 334 -6.19 -28.50 -12.17
CA PHE A 334 -5.69 -27.72 -11.04
C PHE A 334 -6.77 -27.23 -10.07
N ARG A 335 -8.02 -27.05 -10.53
CA ARG A 335 -9.14 -26.65 -9.67
C ARG A 335 -9.69 -27.79 -8.82
N GLU A 336 -9.58 -29.03 -9.28
CA GLU A 336 -10.32 -30.16 -8.72
C GLU A 336 -9.43 -31.24 -8.08
N ASP A 337 -8.19 -31.41 -8.54
CA ASP A 337 -7.35 -32.48 -8.01
C ASP A 337 -6.83 -32.16 -6.60
N GLU A 338 -7.12 -33.07 -5.66
CA GLU A 338 -6.76 -32.92 -4.25
C GLU A 338 -5.24 -32.80 -4.03
N GLN A 339 -4.40 -33.22 -4.98
CA GLN A 339 -2.95 -33.09 -4.87
C GLN A 339 -2.47 -31.63 -4.72
N PHE A 340 -3.25 -30.67 -5.23
CA PHE A 340 -2.90 -29.25 -5.22
C PHE A 340 -3.38 -28.52 -3.97
N PHE A 341 -4.03 -29.21 -3.02
CA PHE A 341 -4.56 -28.58 -1.82
C PHE A 341 -4.06 -29.31 -0.57
N TYR A 342 -3.83 -28.55 0.50
CA TYR A 342 -3.70 -29.16 1.82
C TYR A 342 -5.08 -29.48 2.39
N PRO A 343 -5.22 -30.49 3.28
CA PRO A 343 -6.46 -30.74 3.98
C PRO A 343 -6.96 -29.50 4.73
N ASN A 344 -8.28 -29.32 4.80
CA ASN A 344 -8.89 -28.21 5.56
C ASN A 344 -8.88 -28.46 7.09
N THR A 345 -7.69 -28.72 7.64
CA THR A 345 -7.43 -28.98 9.06
C THR A 345 -6.32 -28.07 9.56
N ASP A 346 -6.15 -27.93 10.88
CA ASP A 346 -5.09 -27.09 11.43
C ASP A 346 -3.69 -27.58 11.04
N GLU A 347 -3.51 -28.90 10.87
CA GLU A 347 -2.27 -29.48 10.34
C GLU A 347 -2.03 -29.07 8.88
N GLY A 348 -3.08 -29.03 8.05
CA GLY A 348 -2.96 -28.57 6.66
C GLY A 348 -2.64 -27.08 6.56
N ARG A 349 -3.21 -26.26 7.43
CA ARG A 349 -2.91 -24.82 7.54
C ARG A 349 -1.45 -24.59 7.94
N GLU A 350 -0.98 -25.28 8.97
CA GLU A 350 0.43 -25.18 9.39
C GLU A 350 1.38 -25.71 8.31
N ALA A 351 1.01 -26.79 7.61
CA ALA A 351 1.81 -27.30 6.49
C ALA A 351 1.94 -26.27 5.36
N TYR A 352 0.89 -25.51 5.05
CA TYR A 352 0.94 -24.41 4.08
C TYR A 352 1.88 -23.28 4.56
N LEU A 353 1.75 -22.85 5.82
CA LEU A 353 2.61 -21.80 6.38
C LEU A 353 4.08 -22.24 6.42
N GLN A 354 4.34 -23.49 6.80
CA GLN A 354 5.69 -24.03 6.84
C GLN A 354 6.30 -24.11 5.43
N GLN A 355 5.54 -24.54 4.43
CA GLN A 355 6.00 -24.57 3.04
C GLN A 355 6.39 -23.17 2.54
N ALA A 356 5.62 -22.13 2.90
CA ALA A 356 5.95 -20.74 2.58
C ALA A 356 7.26 -20.30 3.26
N ARG A 357 7.47 -20.66 4.54
CA ARG A 357 8.73 -20.38 5.26
C ARG A 357 9.93 -21.07 4.60
N ASP A 358 9.76 -22.32 4.15
CA ASP A 358 10.81 -23.09 3.50
C ASP A 358 11.23 -22.44 2.16
N TYR A 359 10.26 -22.03 1.34
CA TYR A 359 10.53 -21.29 0.10
C TYR A 359 11.29 -19.98 0.36
N LEU A 360 10.86 -19.19 1.35
CA LEU A 360 11.52 -17.94 1.73
C LEU A 360 12.93 -18.16 2.26
N ALA A 361 13.16 -19.22 3.05
CA ALA A 361 14.48 -19.57 3.55
C ALA A 361 15.44 -19.90 2.41
N THR A 362 15.01 -20.70 1.43
CA THR A 362 15.82 -21.02 0.24
C THR A 362 16.10 -19.78 -0.60
N MET A 363 15.11 -18.90 -0.80
CA MET A 363 15.29 -17.67 -1.56
C MET A 363 16.25 -16.70 -0.86
N ASN A 364 16.19 -16.61 0.47
CA ASN A 364 17.08 -15.76 1.26
C ASN A 364 18.57 -16.11 1.03
N GLU A 365 18.91 -17.38 0.80
CA GLU A 365 20.28 -17.81 0.47
C GLU A 365 20.79 -17.25 -0.88
N GLN A 366 19.88 -16.87 -1.78
CA GLN A 366 20.22 -16.32 -3.10
C GLN A 366 20.32 -14.79 -3.11
N MET A 367 19.72 -14.11 -2.13
CA MET A 367 19.56 -12.65 -2.13
C MET A 367 20.88 -11.90 -2.37
N SER A 368 21.97 -12.27 -1.68
CA SER A 368 23.27 -11.59 -1.82
C SER A 368 23.89 -11.67 -3.22
N LYS A 369 23.46 -12.61 -4.07
CA LYS A 369 23.92 -12.75 -5.46
C LYS A 369 23.20 -11.82 -6.43
N PHE A 370 21.99 -11.39 -6.07
CA PHE A 370 21.11 -10.58 -6.91
C PHE A 370 20.90 -9.15 -6.37
N PHE A 371 21.28 -8.89 -5.13
CA PHE A 371 21.07 -7.60 -4.46
C PHE A 371 22.32 -7.16 -3.69
N GLY A 372 22.61 -5.87 -3.68
CA GLY A 372 23.53 -5.26 -2.73
C GLY A 372 22.81 -4.63 -1.53
N LEU A 373 21.59 -4.15 -1.73
CA LEU A 373 20.69 -3.69 -0.66
C LEU A 373 19.92 -4.87 -0.08
N LEU A 374 20.02 -5.09 1.24
CA LEU A 374 19.33 -6.18 1.94
C LEU A 374 18.44 -5.63 3.06
N PRO A 375 17.37 -6.35 3.42
CA PRO A 375 16.46 -5.94 4.48
C PRO A 375 17.04 -6.34 5.84
N GLU A 376 16.93 -5.44 6.81
CA GLU A 376 17.28 -5.66 8.22
C GLU A 376 16.04 -6.01 9.07
N ILE A 377 14.86 -5.58 8.62
CA ILE A 377 13.58 -5.92 9.25
C ILE A 377 13.29 -7.41 9.05
N GLU A 378 12.91 -8.12 10.10
CA GLU A 378 12.53 -9.53 10.02
C GLU A 378 11.20 -9.75 9.27
N LEU A 379 11.05 -10.91 8.63
CA LEU A 379 9.80 -11.39 8.04
C LEU A 379 9.21 -12.52 8.86
N GLU A 380 7.92 -12.44 9.12
CA GLU A 380 7.14 -13.55 9.65
C GLU A 380 6.07 -14.02 8.65
N VAL A 381 5.75 -15.31 8.69
CA VAL A 381 4.63 -15.90 7.94
C VAL A 381 3.55 -16.32 8.92
N ARG A 382 2.37 -15.70 8.83
CA ARG A 382 1.26 -15.89 9.77
C ARG A 382 -0.06 -16.16 9.06
N ARG A 383 -0.94 -16.91 9.72
CA ARG A 383 -2.36 -16.94 9.38
C ARG A 383 -3.01 -15.63 9.82
N VAL A 384 -3.96 -15.13 9.04
CA VAL A 384 -4.80 -14.00 9.44
C VAL A 384 -5.61 -14.36 10.69
N GLU A 385 -5.78 -13.41 11.60
CA GLU A 385 -6.53 -13.61 12.83
C GLU A 385 -7.99 -14.00 12.50
N ALA A 386 -8.51 -15.03 13.16
CA ALA A 386 -9.78 -15.67 12.80
C ALA A 386 -10.99 -14.72 12.75
N TYR A 387 -10.96 -13.61 13.49
CA TYR A 387 -12.03 -12.61 13.51
C TYR A 387 -12.10 -11.74 12.25
N ARG A 388 -11.00 -11.65 11.48
CA ARG A 388 -10.92 -10.85 10.24
C ARG A 388 -10.54 -11.68 9.02
N GLU A 389 -10.40 -12.98 9.17
CA GLU A 389 -10.04 -13.89 8.09
C GLU A 389 -11.26 -14.15 7.17
N GLN A 390 -11.08 -13.93 5.87
CA GLN A 390 -12.11 -14.13 4.85
C GLN A 390 -11.77 -15.32 3.95
N ALA A 391 -12.77 -16.12 3.58
CA ALA A 391 -12.58 -17.25 2.67
C ALA A 391 -12.24 -16.77 1.26
N GLY A 392 -11.17 -17.31 0.67
CA GLY A 392 -10.72 -16.95 -0.68
C GLY A 392 -10.15 -15.54 -0.83
N ALA A 393 -9.90 -14.83 0.28
CA ALA A 393 -9.21 -13.55 0.22
C ALA A 393 -7.71 -13.74 -0.10
N PRO A 394 -7.10 -12.82 -0.87
CA PRO A 394 -5.70 -12.94 -1.26
C PRO A 394 -4.77 -12.79 -0.05
N GLN A 395 -3.67 -13.53 -0.10
CA GLN A 395 -2.51 -13.33 0.75
C GLN A 395 -2.00 -11.88 0.61
N HIS A 396 -1.41 -11.34 1.66
CA HIS A 396 -0.92 -9.97 1.64
C HIS A 396 0.22 -9.72 2.63
N TYR A 397 1.07 -8.76 2.29
CA TYR A 397 2.14 -8.26 3.13
C TYR A 397 1.69 -7.10 4.00
N MET A 398 1.94 -7.21 5.30
CA MET A 398 1.88 -6.11 6.25
C MET A 398 3.29 -5.61 6.54
N ARG A 399 3.54 -4.33 6.27
CA ARG A 399 4.84 -3.71 6.52
C ARG A 399 5.28 -3.76 7.99
N GLY A 400 6.56 -4.04 8.17
CA GLY A 400 7.23 -3.87 9.45
C GLY A 400 7.40 -2.39 9.83
N SER A 401 8.08 -2.18 10.95
CA SER A 401 8.38 -0.85 11.46
C SER A 401 9.78 -0.86 12.08
N PRO A 402 10.74 -0.12 11.49
CA PRO A 402 12.07 0.03 12.09
C PRO A 402 12.03 0.81 13.41
N HIS A 403 10.97 1.59 13.66
CA HIS A 403 10.85 2.44 14.85
C HIS A 403 10.62 1.64 16.14
N ASN A 404 9.77 0.61 16.09
CA ASN A 404 9.39 -0.20 17.25
C ASN A 404 9.78 -1.68 17.11
N GLY A 405 10.55 -2.03 16.08
CA GLY A 405 11.03 -3.40 15.84
C GLY A 405 9.94 -4.38 15.40
N ARG A 406 8.77 -3.90 14.95
CA ARG A 406 7.71 -4.79 14.46
C ARG A 406 8.16 -5.45 13.15
N PRO A 407 8.10 -6.79 13.03
CA PRO A 407 8.47 -7.48 11.81
C PRO A 407 7.48 -7.17 10.68
N GLY A 408 7.93 -7.35 9.44
CA GLY A 408 7.04 -7.52 8.30
C GLY A 408 6.30 -8.84 8.42
N ILE A 409 5.07 -8.92 7.92
CA ILE A 409 4.26 -10.13 8.01
C ILE A 409 3.68 -10.47 6.65
N PHE A 410 3.99 -11.65 6.12
CA PHE A 410 3.18 -12.30 5.10
C PHE A 410 1.99 -12.95 5.81
N TYR A 411 0.80 -12.39 5.59
CA TYR A 411 -0.47 -12.96 6.02
C TYR A 411 -1.11 -13.88 4.97
N ALA A 412 -1.56 -15.06 5.41
CA ALA A 412 -2.34 -16.00 4.60
C ALA A 412 -3.76 -16.22 5.16
N HIS A 413 -4.76 -16.22 4.27
CA HIS A 413 -6.16 -16.50 4.59
C HIS A 413 -6.47 -17.99 4.43
N LEU A 414 -6.37 -18.75 5.51
CA LEU A 414 -6.40 -20.23 5.53
C LEU A 414 -7.72 -20.80 6.08
N ILE A 415 -8.78 -19.99 6.18
CA ILE A 415 -10.10 -20.48 6.61
C ILE A 415 -10.68 -21.51 5.63
N ASP A 416 -10.41 -21.32 4.33
CA ASP A 416 -10.76 -22.25 3.26
C ASP A 416 -9.50 -22.69 2.52
N MET A 417 -9.00 -23.88 2.85
CA MET A 417 -7.79 -24.43 2.21
C MET A 417 -8.00 -24.82 0.74
N GLN A 418 -9.24 -24.98 0.27
CA GLN A 418 -9.54 -25.24 -1.15
C GLN A 418 -9.38 -23.99 -2.02
N ALA A 419 -9.26 -22.80 -1.41
CA ALA A 419 -8.91 -21.57 -2.12
C ALA A 419 -7.38 -21.33 -2.17
N MET A 420 -6.57 -22.23 -1.59
CA MET A 420 -5.14 -22.01 -1.35
C MET A 420 -4.30 -23.05 -2.08
N ALA A 421 -4.25 -22.91 -3.41
CA ALA A 421 -3.55 -23.84 -4.29
C ALA A 421 -2.04 -23.86 -4.00
N ARG A 422 -1.48 -25.06 -3.79
CA ARG A 422 -0.08 -25.27 -3.38
C ARG A 422 0.91 -24.88 -4.47
N ASN A 423 0.53 -25.07 -5.73
CA ASN A 423 1.36 -24.74 -6.88
C ASN A 423 1.58 -23.23 -7.05
N GLU A 424 0.68 -22.37 -6.54
CA GLU A 424 0.82 -20.91 -6.60
C GLU A 424 1.64 -20.36 -5.42
N LEU A 425 1.77 -21.12 -4.33
CA LEU A 425 2.37 -20.66 -3.08
C LEU A 425 3.82 -20.19 -3.24
N GLU A 426 4.61 -20.86 -4.09
CA GLU A 426 6.00 -20.50 -4.31
C GLU A 426 6.13 -19.08 -4.88
N ALA A 427 5.32 -18.73 -5.90
CA ALA A 427 5.29 -17.39 -6.47
C ALA A 427 4.74 -16.35 -5.49
N ILE A 428 3.65 -16.66 -4.79
CA ILE A 428 3.06 -15.77 -3.78
C ILE A 428 4.04 -15.49 -2.64
N ALA A 429 4.82 -16.49 -2.19
CA ALA A 429 5.82 -16.30 -1.15
C ALA A 429 6.89 -15.29 -1.58
N TYR A 430 7.35 -15.34 -2.83
CA TYR A 430 8.32 -14.39 -3.34
C TYR A 430 7.73 -13.00 -3.60
N HIS A 431 6.46 -12.93 -3.99
CA HIS A 431 5.70 -11.67 -4.11
C HIS A 431 5.61 -10.92 -2.78
N GLU A 432 5.19 -11.60 -1.72
CA GLU A 432 4.96 -10.98 -0.41
C GLU A 432 6.26 -10.80 0.40
N GLY A 433 7.21 -11.71 0.24
CA GLY A 433 8.45 -11.76 1.00
C GLY A 433 9.67 -11.28 0.21
N PHE A 434 10.61 -12.20 -0.02
CA PHE A 434 11.84 -11.93 -0.75
C PHE A 434 11.81 -12.62 -2.13
N PRO A 435 12.20 -11.93 -3.21
CA PRO A 435 12.67 -10.55 -3.26
C PRO A 435 11.56 -9.49 -3.44
N GLY A 436 10.29 -9.80 -3.21
CA GLY A 436 9.15 -8.89 -3.45
C GLY A 436 8.92 -7.79 -2.41
N HIS A 437 7.69 -7.67 -1.90
CA HIS A 437 7.24 -6.55 -1.07
C HIS A 437 8.09 -6.33 0.17
N HIS A 438 8.42 -7.38 0.91
CA HIS A 438 9.18 -7.22 2.13
C HIS A 438 10.59 -6.68 1.87
N GLN A 439 11.28 -7.17 0.83
CA GLN A 439 12.56 -6.62 0.38
C GLN A 439 12.42 -5.12 0.06
N GLN A 440 11.51 -4.80 -0.87
CA GLN A 440 11.37 -3.45 -1.42
C GLN A 440 11.01 -2.42 -0.35
N ILE A 441 10.03 -2.73 0.49
CA ILE A 441 9.53 -1.80 1.49
C ILE A 441 10.54 -1.65 2.64
N SER A 442 11.19 -2.74 3.08
CA SER A 442 12.13 -2.66 4.21
C SER A 442 13.39 -1.88 3.83
N VAL A 443 13.92 -2.10 2.62
CA VAL A 443 15.05 -1.30 2.10
C VAL A 443 14.70 0.19 2.06
N ALA A 444 13.50 0.55 1.59
CA ALA A 444 13.06 1.93 1.58
C ALA A 444 12.90 2.53 3.00
N GLN A 445 12.39 1.74 3.96
CA GLN A 445 12.21 2.17 5.36
C GLN A 445 13.53 2.34 6.14
N GLN A 446 14.59 1.65 5.71
CA GLN A 446 15.91 1.69 6.33
C GLN A 446 16.81 2.81 5.80
N ALA A 447 16.46 3.41 4.65
CA ALA A 447 17.23 4.50 4.06
C ALA A 447 17.28 5.72 5.01
N SER A 448 18.48 6.26 5.22
CA SER A 448 18.74 7.36 6.17
C SER A 448 19.42 8.58 5.54
N ASP A 449 19.84 8.43 4.29
CA ASP A 449 20.52 9.42 3.45
C ASP A 449 19.58 10.12 2.46
N ILE A 450 18.28 9.79 2.49
CA ILE A 450 17.23 10.40 1.66
C ILE A 450 16.21 11.15 2.52
N ALA A 451 15.49 12.10 1.90
CA ALA A 451 14.41 12.81 2.58
C ALA A 451 13.32 11.85 3.12
N ASN A 452 12.87 12.06 4.34
CA ASN A 452 12.04 11.12 5.09
C ASN A 452 10.72 10.75 4.38
N PHE A 453 10.12 11.70 3.64
CA PHE A 453 8.89 11.43 2.89
C PHE A 453 9.06 10.35 1.82
N ARG A 454 10.28 10.15 1.28
CA ARG A 454 10.59 9.11 0.28
C ARG A 454 10.55 7.71 0.87
N THR A 455 10.97 7.56 2.12
CA THR A 455 10.89 6.27 2.85
C THR A 455 9.44 5.79 3.02
N GLN A 456 8.48 6.72 2.95
CA GLN A 456 7.04 6.47 3.11
C GLN A 456 6.24 6.62 1.81
N ALA A 457 6.89 6.99 0.71
CA ALA A 457 6.25 7.20 -0.57
C ALA A 457 5.57 5.92 -1.08
N ARG A 458 4.46 6.07 -1.79
CA ARG A 458 3.66 4.95 -2.30
C ARG A 458 3.27 5.22 -3.74
N PHE A 459 3.73 4.36 -4.64
CA PHE A 459 3.31 4.34 -6.04
C PHE A 459 2.97 2.91 -6.40
N THR A 460 1.67 2.62 -6.58
CA THR A 460 1.18 1.24 -6.74
C THR A 460 1.85 0.54 -7.91
N VAL A 461 2.06 1.23 -9.05
CA VAL A 461 2.79 0.67 -10.20
C VAL A 461 4.21 0.26 -9.89
N TYR A 462 4.92 1.01 -9.04
CA TYR A 462 6.28 0.68 -8.65
C TYR A 462 6.27 -0.51 -7.69
N THR A 463 5.46 -0.45 -6.64
CA THR A 463 5.44 -1.47 -5.57
C THR A 463 4.91 -2.81 -6.07
N GLU A 464 3.79 -2.80 -6.79
CA GLU A 464 3.19 -4.02 -7.34
C GLU A 464 3.95 -4.52 -8.57
N GLY A 465 4.47 -3.60 -9.40
CA GLY A 465 5.32 -3.94 -10.53
C GLY A 465 6.60 -4.63 -10.09
N TRP A 466 7.22 -4.16 -8.99
CA TRP A 466 8.37 -4.81 -8.38
C TRP A 466 8.05 -6.21 -7.86
N ALA A 467 6.96 -6.37 -7.10
CA ALA A 467 6.60 -7.67 -6.55
C ALA A 467 6.27 -8.70 -7.64
N LEU A 468 5.62 -8.27 -8.73
CA LEU A 468 5.37 -9.13 -9.88
C LEU A 468 6.65 -9.41 -10.72
N TYR A 469 7.56 -8.44 -10.82
CA TYR A 469 8.90 -8.66 -11.38
C TYR A 469 9.70 -9.67 -10.55
N ALA A 470 9.57 -9.64 -9.22
CA ALA A 470 10.23 -10.55 -8.30
C ALA A 470 9.76 -12.01 -8.49
N GLU A 471 8.47 -12.24 -8.76
CA GLU A 471 7.96 -13.57 -9.14
C GLU A 471 8.66 -14.09 -10.40
N TRP A 472 8.78 -13.27 -11.44
CA TRP A 472 9.47 -13.65 -12.68
C TRP A 472 10.97 -13.88 -12.47
N LEU A 473 11.63 -12.98 -11.72
CA LEU A 473 13.06 -13.05 -11.39
C LEU A 473 13.39 -14.33 -10.60
N ALA A 474 12.49 -14.80 -9.74
CA ALA A 474 12.72 -15.96 -8.88
C ALA A 474 13.14 -17.21 -9.68
N LYS A 475 12.68 -17.35 -10.93
CA LYS A 475 13.12 -18.43 -11.83
C LYS A 475 14.63 -18.39 -12.09
N GLU A 476 15.19 -17.21 -12.34
CA GLU A 476 16.64 -17.01 -12.51
C GLU A 476 17.41 -17.23 -11.20
N MET A 477 16.75 -17.01 -10.07
CA MET A 477 17.28 -17.28 -8.73
C MET A 477 17.21 -18.76 -8.33
N GLY A 478 16.63 -19.62 -9.17
CA GLY A 478 16.58 -21.08 -8.96
C GLY A 478 15.25 -21.61 -8.41
N ALA A 479 14.20 -20.80 -8.37
CA ALA A 479 12.84 -21.24 -8.04
C ALA A 479 12.22 -22.12 -9.14
N TYR A 480 11.00 -22.61 -8.88
CA TYR A 480 10.11 -23.26 -9.85
C TYR A 480 10.72 -24.50 -10.52
N GLN A 481 11.47 -25.29 -9.75
CA GLN A 481 12.08 -26.53 -10.23
C GLN A 481 11.03 -27.62 -10.52
N ASP A 482 9.88 -27.55 -9.84
CA ASP A 482 8.69 -28.33 -10.16
C ASP A 482 7.90 -27.64 -11.30
N PRO A 483 7.63 -28.32 -12.43
CA PRO A 483 6.80 -27.77 -13.51
C PRO A 483 5.43 -27.28 -13.05
N TYR A 484 4.85 -27.85 -11.97
CA TYR A 484 3.59 -27.36 -11.42
C TYR A 484 3.75 -26.03 -10.68
N SER A 485 4.87 -25.80 -9.99
CA SER A 485 5.19 -24.48 -9.43
C SER A 485 5.40 -23.44 -10.53
N GLU A 486 6.06 -23.81 -11.63
CA GLU A 486 6.21 -22.93 -12.80
C GLU A 486 4.85 -22.59 -13.42
N PHE A 487 3.96 -23.58 -13.54
CA PHE A 487 2.57 -23.33 -13.94
C PHE A 487 1.88 -22.35 -12.98
N GLY A 488 2.05 -22.52 -11.67
CA GLY A 488 1.51 -21.60 -10.67
C GLY A 488 1.99 -20.16 -10.84
N GLN A 489 3.28 -19.93 -11.11
CA GLN A 489 3.82 -18.60 -11.41
C GLN A 489 3.21 -18.01 -12.68
N LEU A 490 3.06 -18.80 -13.75
CA LEU A 490 2.42 -18.33 -14.98
C LEU A 490 0.94 -17.99 -14.76
N VAL A 491 0.24 -18.72 -13.90
CA VAL A 491 -1.14 -18.42 -13.51
C VAL A 491 -1.24 -17.11 -12.71
N THR A 492 -0.34 -16.89 -11.74
CA THR A 492 -0.34 -15.63 -10.98
C THR A 492 -0.05 -14.44 -11.90
N GLU A 493 0.84 -14.58 -12.87
CA GLU A 493 1.13 -13.56 -13.88
C GLU A 493 -0.04 -13.36 -14.85
N LEU A 494 -0.67 -14.44 -15.34
CA LEU A 494 -1.82 -14.39 -16.23
C LEU A 494 -3.01 -13.67 -15.59
N TRP A 495 -3.25 -13.89 -14.30
CA TRP A 495 -4.22 -13.10 -13.54
C TRP A 495 -3.93 -11.60 -13.65
N ARG A 496 -2.67 -11.18 -13.46
CA ARG A 496 -2.30 -9.75 -13.58
C ARG A 496 -2.37 -9.23 -15.02
N ALA A 497 -2.24 -10.07 -16.04
CA ALA A 497 -2.53 -9.70 -17.42
C ALA A 497 -4.04 -9.53 -17.66
N VAL A 498 -4.87 -10.45 -17.15
CA VAL A 498 -6.34 -10.37 -17.19
C VAL A 498 -6.83 -9.09 -16.52
N ARG A 499 -6.22 -8.65 -15.41
CA ARG A 499 -6.52 -7.36 -14.76
C ARG A 499 -6.51 -6.19 -15.73
N LEU A 500 -5.55 -6.12 -16.65
CA LEU A 500 -5.48 -5.04 -17.65
C LEU A 500 -6.73 -5.03 -18.54
N VAL A 501 -7.16 -6.22 -18.98
CA VAL A 501 -8.30 -6.40 -19.88
C VAL A 501 -9.63 -6.14 -19.18
N VAL A 502 -9.83 -6.72 -17.99
CA VAL A 502 -11.11 -6.61 -17.27
C VAL A 502 -11.32 -5.22 -16.67
N ASP A 503 -10.28 -4.56 -16.15
CA ASP A 503 -10.39 -3.20 -15.59
C ASP A 503 -10.78 -2.21 -16.70
N THR A 504 -10.02 -2.17 -17.80
CA THR A 504 -10.37 -1.34 -18.97
C THR A 504 -11.68 -1.78 -19.62
N GLY A 505 -11.98 -3.08 -19.60
CA GLY A 505 -13.26 -3.66 -20.04
C GLY A 505 -14.44 -3.02 -19.31
N LEU A 506 -14.40 -3.06 -17.97
CA LEU A 506 -15.42 -2.50 -17.08
C LEU A 506 -15.52 -0.99 -17.23
N HIS A 507 -14.39 -0.28 -17.24
CA HIS A 507 -14.33 1.16 -17.04
C HIS A 507 -14.22 1.98 -18.34
N SER A 508 -14.03 1.36 -19.49
CA SER A 508 -13.93 2.06 -20.78
C SER A 508 -14.66 1.34 -21.92
N LYS A 509 -14.77 0.00 -21.89
CA LYS A 509 -15.43 -0.79 -22.95
C LYS A 509 -16.89 -1.12 -22.69
N GLY A 510 -17.46 -0.67 -21.57
CA GLY A 510 -18.84 -0.93 -21.21
C GLY A 510 -19.13 -2.38 -20.86
N TRP A 511 -18.13 -3.14 -20.38
CA TRP A 511 -18.39 -4.49 -19.86
C TRP A 511 -19.19 -4.40 -18.57
N THR A 512 -20.20 -5.24 -18.44
CA THR A 512 -20.89 -5.44 -17.17
C THR A 512 -20.06 -6.32 -16.25
N ARG A 513 -20.33 -6.28 -14.93
CA ARG A 513 -19.77 -7.22 -13.93
C ARG A 513 -19.76 -8.67 -14.42
N GLN A 514 -20.87 -9.17 -14.97
CA GLN A 514 -20.95 -10.55 -15.45
C GLN A 514 -20.01 -10.84 -16.64
N GLN A 515 -19.88 -9.92 -17.60
CA GLN A 515 -18.98 -10.10 -18.74
C GLN A 515 -17.52 -10.16 -18.30
N ALA A 516 -17.14 -9.35 -17.31
CA ALA A 516 -15.80 -9.39 -16.73
C ALA A 516 -15.54 -10.70 -15.96
N ILE A 517 -16.54 -11.20 -15.21
CA ILE A 517 -16.48 -12.51 -14.54
C ILE A 517 -16.31 -13.63 -15.58
N ASP A 518 -17.12 -13.63 -16.63
CA ASP A 518 -17.11 -14.66 -17.66
C ASP A 518 -15.75 -14.69 -18.37
N TYR A 519 -15.23 -13.51 -18.77
CA TYR A 519 -13.91 -13.40 -19.40
C TYR A 519 -12.79 -13.95 -18.50
N PHE A 520 -12.80 -13.59 -17.21
CA PHE A 520 -11.80 -14.06 -16.26
C PHE A 520 -11.88 -15.59 -16.11
N ALA A 521 -13.09 -16.15 -15.94
CA ALA A 521 -13.31 -17.57 -15.74
C ALA A 521 -12.88 -18.43 -16.94
N THR A 522 -13.05 -17.93 -18.17
CA THR A 522 -12.60 -18.63 -19.38
C THR A 522 -11.10 -18.48 -19.66
N THR A 523 -10.43 -17.53 -19.02
CA THR A 523 -9.02 -17.21 -19.31
C THR A 523 -8.06 -17.81 -18.29
N THR A 524 -8.51 -18.18 -17.09
CA THR A 524 -7.61 -18.59 -15.99
C THR A 524 -8.17 -19.79 -15.22
N PRO A 525 -7.34 -20.60 -14.53
CA PRO A 525 -7.80 -21.67 -13.64
C PRO A 525 -8.31 -21.16 -12.29
N VAL A 526 -8.40 -19.85 -12.06
CA VAL A 526 -8.81 -19.26 -10.77
C VAL A 526 -10.23 -19.68 -10.39
N SER A 527 -10.49 -19.84 -9.08
CA SER A 527 -11.81 -20.23 -8.57
C SER A 527 -12.87 -19.14 -8.78
N ALA A 528 -14.13 -19.54 -8.96
CA ALA A 528 -15.23 -18.61 -9.20
C ALA A 528 -15.42 -17.58 -8.06
N GLY A 529 -15.20 -18.00 -6.80
CA GLY A 529 -15.27 -17.10 -5.65
C GLY A 529 -14.19 -16.02 -5.68
N ALA A 530 -12.95 -16.38 -5.98
CA ALA A 530 -11.85 -15.43 -6.11
C ALA A 530 -12.07 -14.46 -7.28
N ILE A 531 -12.52 -14.96 -8.44
CA ILE A 531 -12.87 -14.13 -9.60
C ILE A 531 -13.95 -13.11 -9.22
N GLN A 532 -15.02 -13.54 -8.55
CA GLN A 532 -16.09 -12.64 -8.14
C GLN A 532 -15.57 -11.51 -7.25
N THR A 533 -14.83 -11.85 -6.19
CA THR A 533 -14.24 -10.87 -5.25
C THR A 533 -13.35 -9.86 -5.96
N GLU A 534 -12.55 -10.33 -6.91
CA GLU A 534 -11.64 -9.47 -7.66
C GLU A 534 -12.36 -8.54 -8.64
N ILE A 535 -13.33 -9.04 -9.40
CA ILE A 535 -14.13 -8.16 -10.28
C ILE A 535 -14.83 -7.08 -9.46
N GLU A 536 -15.40 -7.45 -8.31
CA GLU A 536 -16.04 -6.50 -7.40
C GLU A 536 -15.07 -5.45 -6.87
N ARG A 537 -13.83 -5.84 -6.53
CA ARG A 537 -12.74 -4.91 -6.21
C ARG A 537 -12.41 -3.98 -7.37
N TYR A 538 -12.25 -4.49 -8.59
CA TYR A 538 -11.87 -3.66 -9.74
C TYR A 538 -12.93 -2.58 -10.01
N MET A 539 -14.21 -2.94 -9.86
CA MET A 539 -15.32 -2.00 -10.01
C MET A 539 -15.35 -0.89 -8.95
N THR A 540 -14.82 -1.12 -7.75
CA THR A 540 -14.76 -0.09 -6.69
C THR A 540 -13.42 0.64 -6.61
N LEU A 541 -12.35 0.06 -7.16
CA LEU A 541 -11.01 0.64 -7.26
C LEU A 541 -10.54 0.76 -8.73
N PRO A 542 -11.22 1.58 -9.56
CA PRO A 542 -10.93 1.70 -11.00
C PRO A 542 -9.46 2.03 -11.27
N GLY A 543 -8.83 1.31 -12.19
CA GLY A 543 -7.47 1.58 -12.67
C GLY A 543 -6.37 0.99 -11.77
N GLN A 544 -6.66 0.71 -10.49
CA GLN A 544 -5.67 0.17 -9.56
C GLN A 544 -5.12 -1.18 -10.03
N ALA A 545 -5.97 -2.04 -10.59
CA ALA A 545 -5.59 -3.36 -11.06
C ALA A 545 -4.59 -3.31 -12.23
N THR A 546 -4.55 -2.19 -12.96
CA THR A 546 -3.67 -2.03 -14.13
C THR A 546 -2.20 -1.84 -13.75
N SER A 547 -1.93 -1.38 -12.52
CA SER A 547 -0.59 -0.97 -12.11
C SER A 547 0.41 -2.13 -12.03
N PHE A 548 -0.07 -3.34 -11.67
CA PHE A 548 0.77 -4.51 -11.44
C PHE A 548 1.58 -4.88 -12.69
N LYS A 549 0.86 -5.20 -13.77
CA LYS A 549 1.48 -5.70 -15.00
C LYS A 549 2.19 -4.59 -15.77
N ILE A 550 1.66 -3.37 -15.77
CA ILE A 550 2.34 -2.20 -16.37
C ILE A 550 3.68 -1.93 -15.67
N GLY A 551 3.72 -1.99 -14.34
CA GLY A 551 4.94 -1.81 -13.57
C GLY A 551 5.99 -2.90 -13.87
N MET A 552 5.57 -4.18 -13.86
CA MET A 552 6.45 -5.30 -14.22
C MET A 552 7.04 -5.13 -15.62
N ILE A 553 6.20 -4.83 -16.62
CA ILE A 553 6.64 -4.64 -18.02
C ILE A 553 7.69 -3.54 -18.09
N LYS A 554 7.48 -2.42 -17.40
CA LYS A 554 8.46 -1.32 -17.39
C LYS A 554 9.77 -1.74 -16.74
N ILE A 555 9.75 -2.44 -15.60
CA ILE A 555 10.99 -2.90 -14.95
C ILE A 555 11.75 -3.89 -15.84
N GLN A 556 11.05 -4.83 -16.48
CA GLN A 556 11.67 -5.75 -17.44
C GLN A 556 12.23 -5.02 -18.67
N GLN A 557 11.55 -3.98 -19.16
CA GLN A 557 12.07 -3.14 -20.23
C GLN A 557 13.37 -2.45 -19.81
N LEU A 558 13.39 -1.79 -18.66
CA LEU A 558 14.57 -1.11 -18.12
C LEU A 558 15.74 -2.08 -17.92
N ARG A 559 15.46 -3.31 -17.46
CA ARG A 559 16.48 -4.36 -17.34
C ARG A 559 17.10 -4.72 -18.71
N ARG A 560 16.27 -4.96 -19.73
CA ARG A 560 16.75 -5.27 -21.08
C ARG A 560 17.57 -4.13 -21.68
N GLU A 561 17.19 -2.88 -21.43
CA GLU A 561 17.93 -1.70 -21.86
C GLU A 561 19.31 -1.64 -21.18
N ALA A 562 19.39 -1.89 -19.88
CA ALA A 562 20.64 -1.97 -19.14
C ALA A 562 21.55 -3.12 -19.62
N GLU A 563 21.00 -4.33 -19.79
CA GLU A 563 21.72 -5.50 -20.32
C GLU A 563 22.29 -5.20 -21.72
N ALA A 564 21.51 -4.53 -22.58
CA ALA A 564 21.96 -4.16 -23.92
C ALA A 564 23.03 -3.06 -23.92
N ALA A 565 22.95 -2.09 -23.01
CA ALA A 565 23.89 -0.99 -22.92
C ALA A 565 25.25 -1.40 -22.31
N LEU A 566 25.21 -2.21 -21.24
CA LEU A 566 26.40 -2.59 -20.47
C LEU A 566 27.05 -3.89 -20.96
N GLY A 567 26.31 -4.76 -21.66
CA GLY A 567 26.83 -6.01 -22.20
C GLY A 567 27.48 -6.89 -21.12
N ASP A 568 28.73 -7.30 -21.34
CA ASP A 568 29.49 -8.12 -20.39
C ASP A 568 29.75 -7.44 -19.03
N ASN A 569 29.60 -6.11 -18.96
CA ASN A 569 29.75 -5.34 -17.71
C ASN A 569 28.45 -5.24 -16.90
N PHE A 570 27.32 -5.76 -17.40
CA PHE A 570 26.05 -5.70 -16.67
C PHE A 570 26.14 -6.49 -15.35
N ASP A 571 25.93 -5.81 -14.22
CA ASP A 571 25.74 -6.43 -12.91
C ASP A 571 24.27 -6.35 -12.48
N ILE A 572 23.65 -7.51 -12.28
CA ILE A 572 22.28 -7.63 -11.81
C ILE A 572 22.08 -7.02 -10.42
N ARG A 573 23.11 -7.02 -9.57
CA ARG A 573 23.06 -6.40 -8.23
C ARG A 573 22.97 -4.89 -8.35
N GLY A 574 23.81 -4.30 -9.20
CA GLY A 574 23.78 -2.87 -9.51
C GLY A 574 22.42 -2.43 -10.07
N PHE A 575 21.85 -3.20 -11.00
CA PHE A 575 20.52 -2.91 -11.55
C PHE A 575 19.43 -2.92 -10.46
N HIS A 576 19.37 -3.97 -9.63
CA HIS A 576 18.37 -4.03 -8.58
C HIS A 576 18.55 -2.98 -7.49
N ASP A 577 19.78 -2.64 -7.13
CA ASP A 577 20.06 -1.55 -6.19
C ASP A 577 19.65 -0.19 -6.77
N ALA A 578 19.85 0.03 -8.07
CA ALA A 578 19.36 1.22 -8.76
C ALA A 578 17.82 1.28 -8.78
N VAL A 579 17.13 0.15 -8.92
CA VAL A 579 15.65 0.11 -8.89
C VAL A 579 15.12 0.33 -7.47
N LEU A 580 15.68 -0.35 -6.47
CA LEU A 580 15.21 -0.35 -5.07
C LEU A 580 15.66 0.85 -4.25
N GLY A 581 16.80 1.45 -4.61
CA GLY A 581 17.39 2.57 -3.90
C GLY A 581 16.54 3.83 -3.99
N GLY A 582 16.31 4.49 -2.86
CA GLY A 582 15.65 5.80 -2.83
C GLY A 582 14.12 5.78 -2.72
N GLY A 583 13.52 4.61 -2.46
CA GLY A 583 12.09 4.46 -2.19
C GLY A 583 11.22 4.38 -3.43
N ALA A 584 9.91 4.19 -3.24
CA ALA A 584 8.97 4.09 -4.36
C ALA A 584 8.84 5.43 -5.10
N MET A 585 8.76 5.37 -6.43
CA MET A 585 8.70 6.55 -7.30
C MET A 585 7.87 6.29 -8.59
N PRO A 586 7.42 7.35 -9.29
CA PRO A 586 6.81 7.24 -10.62
C PRO A 586 7.72 6.53 -11.62
N LEU A 587 7.15 5.78 -12.56
CA LEU A 587 7.90 5.05 -13.58
C LEU A 587 8.84 5.94 -14.43
N PRO A 588 8.48 7.17 -14.84
CA PRO A 588 9.42 8.04 -15.54
C PRO A 588 10.64 8.43 -14.71
N MET A 589 10.49 8.56 -13.38
CA MET A 589 11.61 8.85 -12.49
C MET A 589 12.49 7.62 -12.27
N LEU A 590 11.87 6.43 -12.17
CA LEU A 590 12.60 5.16 -12.13
C LEU A 590 13.45 4.96 -13.39
N GLU A 591 12.88 5.21 -14.57
CA GLU A 591 13.59 5.15 -15.85
C GLU A 591 14.81 6.06 -15.87
N ARG A 592 14.64 7.33 -15.46
CA ARG A 592 15.77 8.26 -15.35
C ARG A 592 16.84 7.75 -14.38
N LYS A 593 16.43 7.20 -13.23
CA LYS A 593 17.36 6.68 -12.23
C LYS A 593 18.17 5.49 -12.76
N VAL A 594 17.53 4.56 -13.47
CA VAL A 594 18.23 3.43 -14.11
C VAL A 594 19.17 3.95 -15.21
N GLN A 595 18.77 4.93 -16.01
CA GLN A 595 19.64 5.52 -17.02
C GLN A 595 20.88 6.19 -16.41
N GLN A 596 20.71 6.94 -15.30
CA GLN A 596 21.82 7.54 -14.57
C GLN A 596 22.81 6.49 -14.06
N TRP A 597 22.31 5.35 -13.57
CA TRP A 597 23.16 4.23 -13.18
C TRP A 597 23.92 3.64 -14.39
N ILE A 598 23.25 3.37 -15.51
CA ILE A 598 23.90 2.89 -16.74
C ILE A 598 25.02 3.85 -17.18
N ASP A 599 24.73 5.16 -17.19
CA ASP A 599 25.71 6.18 -17.58
C ASP A 599 26.92 6.21 -16.64
N SER A 600 26.71 5.97 -15.34
CA SER A 600 27.82 5.86 -14.37
C SER A 600 28.70 4.63 -14.61
N GLU A 601 28.10 3.47 -14.88
CA GLU A 601 28.84 2.23 -15.16
C GLU A 601 29.62 2.29 -16.47
N LEU A 602 29.13 3.06 -17.46
CA LEU A 602 29.85 3.31 -18.72
C LEU A 602 31.01 4.30 -18.59
N ALA A 603 31.01 5.11 -17.53
CA ALA A 603 32.06 6.09 -17.26
C ALA A 603 33.25 5.52 -16.49
N GLU A 604 33.06 4.38 -15.80
CA GLU A 604 34.11 3.58 -15.16
C GLU A 604 34.93 2.77 -16.18
#